data_AF-A0A4Y9F859-F1
#
_entry.id   AF-A0A4Y9F859-F1
#
_cell.length_a   1.000
_cell.length_b   1.000
_cell.length_c   1.000
_cell.angle_alpha   90.00
_cell.angle_beta   90.00
_cell.angle_gamma   90.00
#
_symmetry.space_group_name_H-M   'P 1'
#
loop_
_entity.id
_entity.type
_entity.pdbx_description
1 polymer ?
#
loop_
_entity_poly.entity_id
_entity_poly.type
_entity_poly.pdbx_seq_one_letter_code
_entity_poly.pdbx_strand_id
1 'polypeptide(L)'
;MRVLRFDGSQKRRVYETPMGDGWVQEWPTGRCRAWWEGPGGEREDLGDFPSLEEAYEALEEAFIRRVVEAGLDEEEDDPQSLADPF
;
A
#
# COMPACT_ATOMS: atom_id res chain seq x y z
N MET A 1 7.64 10.72 3.43
CA MET A 1 7.93 11.54 4.64
C MET A 1 8.21 10.62 5.83
N ARG A 2 9.20 10.92 6.68
CA ARG A 2 9.48 10.19 7.94
C ARG A 2 9.11 11.07 9.15
N VAL A 3 8.35 10.54 10.10
CA VAL A 3 7.95 11.21 11.34
C VAL A 3 8.48 10.41 12.53
N LEU A 4 9.41 10.99 13.27
CA LEU A 4 9.93 10.41 14.52
C LEU A 4 8.94 10.66 15.65
N ARG A 5 8.66 9.64 16.45
CA ARG A 5 7.77 9.71 17.60
C ARG A 5 8.54 9.62 18.91
N PHE A 6 7.91 10.08 19.98
CA PHE A 6 8.49 10.10 21.32
C PHE A 6 8.83 8.69 21.85
N ASP A 7 8.09 7.67 21.41
CA ASP A 7 8.37 6.27 21.72
C ASP A 7 9.55 5.68 20.91
N GLY A 8 10.28 6.51 20.17
CA GLY A 8 11.40 6.12 19.33
C GLY A 8 10.99 5.47 18.01
N SER A 9 9.69 5.29 17.77
CA SER A 9 9.21 4.71 16.52
C SER A 9 9.29 5.70 15.36
N GLN A 10 9.43 5.16 14.16
CA GLN A 10 9.47 5.91 12.92
C GLN A 10 8.22 5.60 12.10
N LYS A 11 7.34 6.58 11.93
CA LYS A 11 6.20 6.51 11.02
C LYS A 11 6.63 6.95 9.61
N ARG A 12 6.26 6.20 8.59
CA ARG A 12 6.62 6.40 7.19
C ARG A 12 5.39 6.28 6.31
N ARG A 13 5.20 7.25 5.41
CA ARG A 13 4.23 7.13 4.30
C ARG A 13 4.92 6.43 3.14
N VAL A 14 4.33 5.32 2.71
CA VAL A 14 4.81 4.45 1.63
C VAL A 14 4.07 4.75 0.35
N TYR A 15 2.73 4.76 0.41
CA TYR A 15 1.86 5.13 -0.71
C TYR A 15 1.17 6.46 -0.43
N GLU A 16 1.00 7.25 -1.48
CA GLU A 16 0.23 8.48 -1.51
C GLU A 16 -0.58 8.48 -2.80
N THR A 17 -1.87 8.20 -2.69
CA THR A 17 -2.74 7.93 -3.84
C THR A 17 -4.12 8.55 -3.65
N PRO A 18 -4.93 8.70 -4.72
CA PRO A 18 -6.34 9.11 -4.58
C PRO A 18 -7.19 8.14 -3.75
N MET A 19 -6.78 6.88 -3.65
CA MET A 19 -7.44 5.84 -2.84
C MET A 19 -7.04 5.90 -1.36
N GLY A 20 -6.15 6.83 -0.99
CA GLY A 20 -5.61 7.00 0.35
C GLY A 20 -4.10 6.79 0.43
N ASP A 21 -3.62 6.74 1.67
CA ASP A 21 -2.21 6.68 2.03
C ASP A 21 -1.88 5.35 2.73
N GLY A 22 -0.80 4.71 2.28
CA GLY A 22 -0.23 3.52 2.92
C GLY A 22 0.84 3.90 3.93
N TRP A 23 0.76 3.39 5.15
CA TRP A 23 1.65 3.76 6.25
C TRP A 23 2.31 2.56 6.91
N VAL A 24 3.59 2.73 7.28
CA VAL A 24 4.33 1.82 8.16
C VAL A 24 4.84 2.59 9.37
N GLN A 25 4.73 1.99 10.55
CA GLN A 25 5.40 2.44 11.76
C GLN A 25 6.36 1.35 12.23
N GLU A 26 7.62 1.69 12.40
CA GLU A 26 8.66 0.78 12.88
C GLU A 26 9.14 1.22 14.27
N TRP A 27 9.21 0.30 15.22
CA TRP A 27 9.79 0.54 16.54
C TRP A 27 11.29 0.19 16.56
N PRO A 28 12.07 0.72 17.51
CA PRO A 28 13.49 0.36 17.68
C PRO A 28 13.76 -1.14 17.85
N THR A 29 12.74 -1.92 18.20
CA THR A 29 12.80 -3.38 18.30
C THR A 29 12.78 -4.09 16.93
N GLY A 30 12.53 -3.38 15.84
CA GLY A 30 12.31 -3.95 14.51
C GLY A 30 10.85 -4.34 14.22
N ARG A 31 9.99 -4.40 15.25
CA ARG A 31 8.55 -4.62 15.06
C ARG A 31 7.98 -3.50 14.20
N CYS A 32 7.11 -3.87 13.27
CA CYS A 32 6.43 -2.96 12.36
C CYS A 32 4.91 -3.07 12.51
N ARG A 33 4.20 -2.01 12.19
CA ARG A 33 2.75 -2.00 12.03
C ARG A 33 2.41 -1.30 10.73
N ALA A 34 1.55 -1.91 9.93
CA ALA A 34 1.10 -1.34 8.67
C ALA A 34 -0.41 -1.05 8.72
N TRP A 35 -0.82 0.03 8.05
CA TRP A 35 -2.23 0.36 7.88
C TRP A 35 -2.44 1.18 6.62
N TRP A 36 -3.68 1.17 6.13
CA TRP A 36 -4.16 2.07 5.10
C TRP A 36 -5.01 3.18 5.72
N GLU A 37 -4.83 4.41 5.25
CA GLU A 37 -5.65 5.56 5.60
C GLU A 37 -6.38 6.02 4.33
N GLY A 38 -7.68 5.77 4.24
CA GLY A 38 -8.47 6.14 3.08
C GLY A 38 -8.71 7.66 2.98
N PRO A 39 -9.28 8.14 1.86
CA PRO A 39 -9.38 9.57 1.57
C PRO A 39 -10.26 10.35 2.55
N GLY A 40 -11.19 9.68 3.26
CA GLY A 40 -11.99 10.27 4.33
C GLY A 40 -11.33 10.24 5.71
N GLY A 41 -10.09 9.74 5.81
CA GLY A 41 -9.37 9.53 7.07
C GLY A 41 -9.73 8.23 7.79
N GLU A 42 -10.51 7.34 7.16
CA GLU A 42 -10.79 6.01 7.66
C GLU A 42 -9.51 5.17 7.70
N ARG A 43 -9.32 4.40 8.77
CA ARG A 43 -8.12 3.59 8.96
C ARG A 43 -8.47 2.11 8.91
N GLU A 44 -7.83 1.39 7.99
CA GLU A 44 -7.82 -0.07 7.95
C GLU A 44 -6.47 -0.59 8.45
N ASP A 45 -6.47 -1.38 9.52
CA ASP A 45 -5.25 -2.01 10.02
C ASP A 45 -4.90 -3.25 9.19
N LEU A 46 -3.66 -3.31 8.70
CA LEU A 46 -3.18 -4.44 7.89
C LEU A 46 -2.43 -5.46 8.75
N GLY A 47 -2.00 -5.07 9.97
CA GLY A 47 -1.39 -5.97 10.93
C GLY A 47 -0.13 -5.43 11.61
N ASP A 48 0.38 -6.28 12.49
CA ASP A 48 1.66 -6.13 13.18
C ASP A 48 2.63 -7.19 12.66
N PHE A 49 3.83 -6.76 12.25
CA PHE A 49 4.81 -7.56 11.56
C PHE A 49 6.14 -7.57 12.33
N PRO A 50 6.90 -8.68 12.29
CA PRO A 50 8.21 -8.77 12.92
C PRO A 50 9.30 -8.03 12.14
N SER A 51 9.05 -7.71 10.86
CA SER A 51 10.02 -7.08 9.96
C SER A 51 9.39 -5.99 9.10
N LEU A 52 10.24 -5.14 8.51
CA LEU A 52 9.82 -4.13 7.55
C LEU A 52 9.39 -4.70 6.22
N GLU A 53 10.07 -5.76 5.78
CA GLU A 53 9.79 -6.45 4.52
C GLU A 53 8.35 -6.96 4.52
N GLU A 54 7.95 -7.72 5.54
CA GLU A 54 6.58 -8.22 5.69
C GLU A 54 5.54 -7.10 5.80
N ALA A 55 5.88 -5.99 6.46
CA ALA A 55 5.00 -4.82 6.53
C ALA A 55 4.81 -4.13 5.17
N TYR A 56 5.82 -4.19 4.30
CA TYR A 56 5.71 -3.66 2.94
C TYR A 56 4.95 -4.62 2.03
N GLU A 57 5.18 -5.93 2.12
CA GLU A 57 4.42 -6.94 1.38
C GLU A 57 2.92 -6.81 1.68
N ALA A 58 2.54 -6.69 2.94
CA ALA A 58 1.13 -6.50 3.32
C ALA A 58 0.54 -5.19 2.77
N LEU A 59 1.34 -4.13 2.66
CA LEU A 59 0.91 -2.87 2.04
C LEU A 59 0.78 -2.97 0.53
N GLU A 60 1.68 -3.70 -0.13
CA GLU A 60 1.64 -3.97 -1.55
C GLU A 60 0.40 -4.78 -1.92
N GLU A 61 0.12 -5.87 -1.20
CA GLU A 61 -1.12 -6.65 -1.37
C GLU A 61 -2.37 -5.78 -1.17
N ALA A 62 -2.37 -4.94 -0.13
CA ALA A 62 -3.47 -4.02 0.14
C ALA A 62 -3.65 -2.96 -0.96
N PHE A 63 -2.57 -2.53 -1.59
CA PHE A 63 -2.58 -1.61 -2.73
C PHE A 63 -3.13 -2.30 -3.98
N ILE A 64 -2.61 -3.48 -4.33
CA ILE A 64 -3.08 -4.27 -5.48
C ILE A 64 -4.59 -4.53 -5.37
N ARG A 65 -5.06 -4.98 -4.21
CA ARG A 65 -6.49 -5.20 -3.96
C ARG A 65 -7.33 -3.98 -4.30
N ARG A 66 -6.86 -2.77 -3.94
CA ARG A 66 -7.57 -1.51 -4.20
C ARG A 66 -7.53 -1.10 -5.66
N VAL A 67 -6.40 -1.32 -6.34
CA VAL A 67 -6.28 -1.07 -7.78
C VAL A 67 -7.29 -1.93 -8.54
N VAL A 68 -7.38 -3.22 -8.19
CA VAL A 68 -8.36 -4.16 -8.75
C VAL A 68 -9.80 -3.74 -8.42
N GLU A 69 -10.10 -3.43 -7.16
CA GLU A 69 -11.44 -2.98 -6.73
C GLU A 69 -11.88 -1.66 -7.41
N ALA A 70 -10.93 -0.77 -7.69
CA ALA A 70 -11.18 0.49 -8.39
C ALA A 70 -11.34 0.31 -9.91
N GLY A 71 -11.10 -0.89 -10.44
CA GLY A 71 -11.06 -1.13 -11.89
C GLY A 71 -9.94 -0.37 -12.59
N LEU A 72 -8.86 -0.06 -11.86
CA LEU A 72 -7.65 0.58 -12.38
C LEU A 72 -6.62 -0.45 -12.87
N ASP A 73 -6.90 -1.73 -12.63
CA ASP A 73 -6.20 -2.83 -13.30
C ASP A 73 -6.78 -2.94 -14.72
N GLU A 74 -6.35 -2.03 -15.60
CA GLU A 74 -6.53 -2.20 -17.04
C GLU A 74 -5.62 -3.36 -17.47
N GLU A 75 -6.07 -4.60 -17.31
CA GLU A 75 -5.65 -5.64 -18.23
C GLU A 75 -6.09 -5.17 -19.62
N GLU A 76 -5.14 -4.68 -20.42
CA GLU A 76 -5.21 -4.74 -21.88
C GLU A 76 -5.43 -6.21 -22.27
N ASP A 77 -6.68 -6.67 -22.21
CA ASP A 77 -7.11 -7.86 -22.91
C ASP A 77 -7.65 -7.40 -24.28
N ASP A 78 -6.73 -7.10 -25.20
CA ASP A 78 -7.02 -7.28 -26.62
C ASP A 78 -5.89 -8.01 -27.34
N PRO A 79 -5.82 -9.36 -27.24
CA PRO A 79 -5.02 -10.18 -28.13
C PRO A 79 -5.53 -10.20 -29.59
N GLN A 80 -6.49 -9.36 -30.01
CA GLN A 80 -7.05 -9.32 -31.36
C GLN A 80 -6.75 -8.05 -32.20
N SER A 81 -6.02 -7.05 -31.72
CA SER A 81 -5.79 -5.82 -32.52
C SER A 81 -4.68 -5.91 -33.59
N LEU A 82 -3.96 -7.04 -33.69
CA LEU A 82 -3.06 -7.33 -34.83
C LEU A 82 -3.67 -8.27 -35.87
N ALA A 83 -5.00 -8.37 -35.93
CA ALA A 83 -5.66 -8.79 -37.16
C ALA A 83 -5.58 -7.63 -38.18
N ASP A 84 -4.69 -7.83 -39.16
CA ASP A 84 -4.53 -7.04 -40.39
C ASP A 84 -5.79 -6.28 -40.85
N PRO A 85 -5.59 -5.01 -41.25
CA PRO A 85 -5.79 -4.77 -42.67
C PRO A 85 -4.70 -3.87 -43.24
N PHE A 86 -3.80 -4.40 -44.08
CA PHE A 86 -3.63 -4.00 -45.50
C PHE A 86 -2.57 -4.84 -46.21
#